data_AF-A0A4R6LRN8-F1
#
_entry.id   AF-A0A4R6LRN8-F1
#
_cell.length_a   1.000
_cell.length_b   1.000
_cell.length_c   1.000
_cell.angle_alpha   90.00
_cell.angle_beta   90.00
_cell.angle_gamma   90.00
#
_symmetry.space_group_name_H-M   'P 1'
#
loop_
_entity.id
_entity.type
_entity.pdbx_description
1 polymer ?
#
loop_
_entity_poly.entity_id
_entity_poly.type
_entity_poly.pdbx_seq_one_letter_code
_entity_poly.pdbx_strand_id
1 'polypeptide(L)'
;MKLKIIFLKAAVVFTGIIVSILLLFFLAAVFSDGGAGSTKMAYVLYGIATIMTLSLIPFIAVLYQMFKLLSYVDSENVFSNSAGESLIKIKKYAYIISIMYALMMPLVFIVAEVDDAPGAILYGMILVLAPLVIAFSADVLQKLLRK
;
A
#
# COMPACT_ATOMS: atom_id res chain seq x y z
N MET A 1 -10.09 12.11 23.77
CA MET A 1 -9.42 11.16 22.84
C MET A 1 -10.38 10.56 21.80
N LYS A 2 -11.61 10.17 22.17
CA LYS A 2 -12.59 9.49 21.28
C LYS A 2 -12.80 10.12 19.91
N LEU A 3 -13.01 11.45 19.82
CA LEU A 3 -13.20 12.13 18.52
C LEU A 3 -12.00 11.95 17.56
N LYS A 4 -10.77 11.96 18.09
CA LYS A 4 -9.55 11.75 17.29
C LYS A 4 -9.50 10.33 16.72
N ILE A 5 -9.94 9.34 17.49
CA ILE A 5 -9.97 7.94 17.05
C ILE A 5 -11.03 7.73 15.98
N ILE A 6 -12.21 8.33 16.14
CA ILE A 6 -13.27 8.28 15.12
C ILE A 6 -12.78 8.91 13.82
N PHE A 7 -12.13 10.07 13.90
CA PHE A 7 -11.52 10.72 12.73
C PHE A 7 -10.48 9.81 12.04
N LEU A 8 -9.56 9.20 12.80
CA LEU A 8 -8.57 8.29 12.24
C LEU A 8 -9.20 7.05 11.60
N LYS A 9 -10.22 6.46 12.22
CA LYS A 9 -10.98 5.33 11.65
C LYS A 9 -11.64 5.72 10.33
N ALA A 10 -12.26 6.90 10.26
CA ALA A 10 -12.84 7.42 9.03
C ALA A 10 -11.78 7.66 7.96
N ALA A 11 -10.63 8.25 8.32
CA ALA A 11 -9.51 8.48 7.41
C ALA A 11 -8.95 7.17 6.83
N VAL A 12 -8.85 6.10 7.63
CA VAL A 12 -8.43 4.76 7.17
C VAL A 12 -9.39 4.21 6.11
N VAL A 13 -10.70 4.27 6.35
CA VAL A 13 -11.72 3.81 5.40
C VAL A 13 -11.67 4.65 4.11
N PHE A 14 -11.61 5.97 4.26
CA PHE A 14 -11.56 6.90 3.15
C PHE A 14 -10.32 6.70 2.27
N THR A 15 -9.16 6.42 2.89
CA THR A 15 -7.92 6.08 2.16
C THR A 15 -8.12 4.83 1.30
N GLY A 16 -8.78 3.80 1.84
CA GLY A 16 -9.10 2.57 1.09
C GLY A 16 -9.98 2.85 -0.13
N ILE A 17 -10.99 3.69 0.03
CA ILE A 17 -11.91 4.09 -1.06
C ILE A 17 -11.15 4.87 -2.13
N ILE A 18 -10.40 5.90 -1.76
CA ILE A 18 -9.63 6.72 -2.71
C ILE A 18 -8.67 5.85 -3.52
N VAL A 19 -7.85 5.05 -2.84
CA VAL A 19 -6.85 4.22 -3.52
C VAL A 19 -7.52 3.21 -4.46
N SER A 20 -8.64 2.62 -4.06
CA SER A 20 -9.41 1.70 -4.91
C SER A 20 -9.96 2.40 -6.15
N ILE A 21 -10.51 3.60 -6.01
CA ILE A 21 -11.01 4.41 -7.13
C ILE A 21 -9.86 4.76 -8.09
N LEU A 22 -8.74 5.25 -7.56
CA LEU A 22 -7.57 5.60 -8.37
C LEU A 22 -7.02 4.39 -9.13
N LEU A 23 -6.99 3.21 -8.51
CA LEU A 23 -6.60 1.97 -9.17
C LEU A 23 -7.56 1.59 -10.30
N LEU A 24 -8.87 1.75 -10.11
CA LEU A 24 -9.86 1.48 -11.15
C LEU A 24 -9.70 2.42 -12.35
N PHE A 25 -9.48 3.71 -12.10
CA PHE A 25 -9.19 4.68 -13.17
C PHE A 25 -7.90 4.36 -13.91
N PHE A 26 -6.83 4.02 -13.18
CA PHE A 26 -5.57 3.60 -13.78
C PHE A 26 -5.75 2.35 -14.66
N LEU A 27 -6.46 1.35 -14.16
CA LEU A 27 -6.71 0.10 -14.87
C LEU A 27 -7.54 0.34 -16.14
N ALA A 28 -8.56 1.20 -16.07
CA ALA A 28 -9.35 1.61 -17.23
C ALA A 28 -8.47 2.25 -18.30
N ALA A 29 -7.58 3.19 -17.92
CA ALA A 29 -6.64 3.84 -18.84
C ALA A 29 -5.65 2.85 -19.49
N VAL A 30 -5.15 1.89 -18.72
CA VAL A 30 -4.23 0.86 -19.24
C VAL A 30 -4.95 -0.05 -20.25
N PHE A 31 -6.21 -0.40 -20.02
CA PHE A 31 -6.96 -1.26 -20.94
C PHE A 31 -7.55 -0.53 -22.15
N SER A 32 -7.84 0.77 -22.05
CA SER A 32 -8.30 1.56 -23.22
C SER A 32 -7.16 1.89 -24.17
N ASP A 33 -6.02 2.35 -23.64
CA ASP A 33 -4.98 3.01 -24.44
C ASP A 33 -3.61 2.33 -24.37
N GLY A 34 -3.35 1.52 -23.33
CA GLY A 34 -2.02 0.93 -23.07
C GLY A 34 -1.55 -0.09 -24.11
N GLY A 35 -2.45 -0.61 -24.95
CA GLY A 35 -2.13 -1.53 -26.04
C GLY A 35 -1.87 -0.87 -27.40
N ALA A 36 -2.12 0.44 -27.55
CA ALA A 36 -2.21 1.08 -28.85
C ALA A 36 -0.85 1.34 -29.54
N GLY A 37 0.25 1.37 -28.77
CA GLY A 37 1.59 1.69 -29.28
C GLY A 37 2.41 0.47 -29.73
N SER A 38 2.65 -0.49 -28.83
CA SER A 38 3.43 -1.70 -29.14
C SER A 38 3.09 -2.87 -28.21
N THR A 39 3.20 -4.10 -28.71
CA THR A 39 2.98 -5.32 -27.91
C THR A 39 3.94 -5.41 -26.71
N LYS A 40 5.19 -4.96 -26.88
CA LYS A 40 6.17 -4.93 -25.79
C LYS A 40 5.74 -3.98 -24.67
N MET A 41 5.31 -2.77 -25.02
CA MET A 41 4.81 -1.80 -24.04
C MET A 41 3.53 -2.28 -23.35
N ALA A 42 2.64 -2.95 -24.10
CA ALA A 42 1.45 -3.56 -23.53
C ALA A 42 1.80 -4.58 -22.42
N TYR A 43 2.79 -5.46 -22.65
CA TYR A 43 3.25 -6.39 -21.61
C TYR A 43 3.81 -5.68 -20.36
N VAL A 44 4.56 -4.59 -20.54
CA VAL A 44 5.09 -3.79 -19.43
C VAL A 44 3.95 -3.18 -18.61
N LEU A 45 3.00 -2.52 -19.27
CA LEU A 45 1.86 -1.87 -18.62
C LEU A 45 0.92 -2.88 -17.94
N TYR A 46 0.64 -4.02 -18.58
CA TYR A 46 -0.12 -5.09 -17.95
C TYR A 46 0.62 -5.72 -16.77
N GLY A 47 1.95 -5.82 -16.82
CA GLY A 47 2.76 -6.26 -15.68
C GLY A 47 2.62 -5.31 -14.49
N ILE A 48 2.73 -4.00 -14.73
CA ILE A 48 2.51 -2.96 -13.69
C ILE A 48 1.09 -3.06 -13.13
N ALA A 49 0.08 -3.07 -14.00
CA ALA A 49 -1.33 -3.17 -13.60
C ALA A 49 -1.62 -4.44 -12.78
N THR A 50 -0.99 -5.57 -13.13
CA THR A 50 -1.12 -6.82 -12.38
C THR A 50 -0.53 -6.69 -10.99
N ILE A 51 0.69 -6.17 -10.84
CA ILE A 51 1.33 -6.00 -9.54
C ILE A 51 0.51 -5.03 -8.66
N MET A 52 0.09 -3.90 -9.21
CA MET A 52 -0.75 -2.93 -8.50
C MET A 52 -2.07 -3.57 -8.03
N THR A 53 -2.74 -4.34 -8.89
CA THR A 53 -3.99 -5.03 -8.54
C THR A 53 -3.78 -6.08 -7.46
N LEU A 54 -2.73 -6.90 -7.56
CA LEU A 54 -2.42 -7.90 -6.54
C LEU A 54 -2.05 -7.25 -5.20
N SER A 55 -1.34 -6.11 -5.23
CA SER A 55 -0.94 -5.38 -4.03
C SER A 55 -2.12 -4.75 -3.27
N LEU A 56 -3.27 -4.59 -3.92
CA LEU A 56 -4.50 -4.10 -3.28
C LEU A 56 -4.93 -5.02 -2.13
N ILE A 57 -4.74 -6.34 -2.27
CA ILE A 57 -5.12 -7.33 -1.25
C ILE A 57 -4.38 -7.08 0.08
N PRO A 58 -3.02 -7.10 0.14
CA PRO A 58 -2.32 -6.79 1.37
C PRO A 58 -2.52 -5.33 1.81
N PHE A 59 -2.74 -4.38 0.89
CA PHE A 59 -3.04 -2.99 1.25
C PHE A 59 -4.35 -2.87 2.04
N ILE A 60 -5.46 -3.44 1.54
CA ILE A 60 -6.73 -3.47 2.28
C ILE A 60 -6.59 -4.24 3.59
N ALA A 61 -5.78 -5.31 3.63
CA ALA A 61 -5.49 -6.02 4.86
C ALA A 61 -4.75 -5.15 5.89
N VAL A 62 -3.81 -4.28 5.48
CA VAL A 62 -3.17 -3.28 6.36
C VAL A 62 -4.21 -2.30 6.91
N LEU A 63 -5.09 -1.75 6.06
CA LEU A 63 -6.15 -0.83 6.49
C LEU A 63 -7.09 -1.47 7.52
N TYR A 64 -7.51 -2.72 7.27
CA TYR A 64 -8.35 -3.47 8.19
C TYR A 64 -7.68 -3.65 9.56
N GLN A 65 -6.40 -4.02 9.58
CA GLN A 65 -5.68 -4.20 10.85
C GLN A 65 -5.42 -2.88 11.57
N MET A 66 -5.20 -1.78 10.84
CA MET A 66 -5.12 -0.44 11.44
C MET A 66 -6.46 -0.03 12.06
N PHE A 67 -7.59 -0.31 11.41
CA PHE A 67 -8.91 -0.05 11.98
C PHE A 67 -9.15 -0.85 13.28
N LYS A 68 -8.76 -2.14 13.30
CA LYS A 68 -8.80 -2.95 14.52
C LYS A 68 -7.91 -2.38 15.62
N LEU A 69 -6.67 -2.00 15.28
CA LEU A 69 -5.73 -1.41 16.23
C LEU A 69 -6.31 -0.14 16.87
N LEU A 70 -6.89 0.76 16.07
CA LEU A 70 -7.58 1.95 16.56
C LEU A 70 -8.78 1.62 17.46
N SER A 71 -9.45 0.49 17.23
CA SER A 71 -10.54 0.04 18.09
C SER A 71 -10.04 -0.47 19.45
N TYR A 72 -8.88 -1.13 19.48
CA TYR A 72 -8.23 -1.51 20.75
C TYR A 72 -7.75 -0.30 21.54
N VAL A 73 -7.35 0.78 20.86
CA VAL A 73 -7.03 2.06 21.50
C VAL A 73 -8.27 2.72 22.11
N ASP A 74 -9.40 2.68 21.41
CA ASP A 74 -10.66 3.25 21.88
C ASP A 74 -11.21 2.53 23.12
N SER A 75 -11.01 1.20 23.18
CA SER A 75 -11.43 0.37 24.29
C SER A 75 -10.41 0.27 25.43
N GLU A 76 -9.41 1.17 25.49
CA GLU A 76 -8.31 1.19 26.46
C GLU A 76 -7.50 -0.12 26.57
N ASN A 77 -7.62 -1.00 25.57
CA ASN A 77 -6.97 -2.32 25.51
C ASN A 77 -5.72 -2.29 24.62
N VAL A 78 -4.96 -1.19 24.67
CA VAL A 78 -3.79 -0.91 23.81
C VAL A 78 -2.68 -1.94 24.01
N PHE A 79 -2.48 -2.40 25.25
CA PHE A 79 -1.46 -3.39 25.62
C PHE A 79 -1.96 -4.83 25.58
N SER A 80 -3.07 -5.08 24.89
CA SER A 80 -3.59 -6.44 24.73
C SER A 80 -2.79 -7.25 23.71
N ASN A 81 -2.79 -8.58 23.88
CA ASN A 81 -2.22 -9.50 22.90
C ASN A 81 -2.82 -9.28 21.50
N SER A 82 -4.11 -8.96 21.42
CA SER A 82 -4.79 -8.69 20.15
C SER A 82 -4.26 -7.44 19.43
N ALA A 83 -3.91 -6.38 20.16
CA ALA A 83 -3.25 -5.21 19.59
C ALA A 83 -1.85 -5.55 19.05
N GLY A 84 -1.10 -6.36 19.79
CA GLY A 84 0.19 -6.91 19.34
C GLY A 84 0.07 -7.74 18.06
N GLU A 85 -0.94 -8.61 17.95
CA GLU A 85 -1.20 -9.39 16.74
C GLU A 85 -1.54 -8.53 15.53
N SER A 86 -2.33 -7.46 15.72
CA SER A 86 -2.63 -6.51 14.64
C SER A 86 -1.35 -5.86 14.10
N LEU A 87 -0.41 -5.46 14.97
CA LEU A 87 0.88 -4.89 14.55
C LEU A 87 1.74 -5.90 13.78
N ILE A 88 1.76 -7.17 14.19
CA ILE A 88 2.46 -8.23 13.44
C ILE A 88 1.91 -8.34 12.02
N LYS A 89 0.58 -8.35 11.88
CA LYS A 89 -0.10 -8.44 10.59
C LYS A 89 0.17 -7.21 9.72
N ILE A 90 0.07 -6.00 10.28
CA ILE A 90 0.41 -4.74 9.59
C ILE A 90 1.84 -4.80 9.05
N LYS A 91 2.81 -5.16 9.90
CA LYS A 91 4.22 -5.27 9.52
C LYS A 91 4.41 -6.24 8.36
N LYS A 92 3.85 -7.45 8.46
CA LYS A 92 3.96 -8.49 7.43
C LYS A 92 3.40 -8.01 6.09
N TYR A 93 2.20 -7.46 6.08
CA TYR A 93 1.57 -7.00 4.84
C TYR A 93 2.29 -5.80 4.24
N ALA A 94 2.78 -4.87 5.06
CA ALA A 94 3.55 -3.73 4.60
C ALA A 94 4.88 -4.15 3.93
N TYR A 95 5.57 -5.17 4.46
CA TYR A 95 6.73 -5.76 3.77
C TYR A 95 6.36 -6.40 2.43
N ILE A 96 5.25 -7.14 2.37
CA ILE A 96 4.78 -7.76 1.12
C ILE A 96 4.54 -6.67 0.07
N ILE A 97 3.84 -5.59 0.42
CA ILE A 97 3.56 -4.47 -0.49
C ILE A 97 4.88 -3.84 -0.99
N SER A 98 5.83 -3.60 -0.09
CA SER A 98 7.13 -3.03 -0.48
C SER A 98 7.89 -3.92 -1.45
N ILE A 99 7.94 -5.24 -1.20
CA ILE A 99 8.59 -6.21 -2.09
C ILE A 99 7.90 -6.22 -3.46
N MET A 100 6.57 -6.23 -3.49
CA MET A 100 5.82 -6.19 -4.74
C MET A 100 6.15 -4.95 -5.57
N TYR A 101 6.17 -3.77 -4.95
CA TYR A 101 6.55 -2.55 -5.66
C TYR A 101 8.04 -2.49 -6.02
N ALA A 102 8.93 -3.09 -5.23
CA ALA A 102 10.34 -3.21 -5.59
C ALA A 102 10.51 -4.09 -6.84
N LEU A 103 9.76 -5.17 -6.96
CA LEU A 103 9.72 -6.02 -8.16
C LEU A 103 9.08 -5.32 -9.37
N MET A 104 8.23 -4.31 -9.13
CA MET A 104 7.63 -3.48 -10.19
C MET A 104 8.62 -2.45 -10.76
N MET A 105 9.64 -2.04 -10.00
CA MET A 105 10.57 -0.97 -10.39
C MET A 105 11.25 -1.16 -11.76
N PRO A 106 11.71 -2.37 -12.16
CA PRO A 106 12.27 -2.56 -13.50
C PRO A 106 11.28 -2.21 -14.61
N LEU A 107 9.98 -2.50 -14.42
CA LEU A 107 8.94 -2.14 -15.39
C LEU A 107 8.73 -0.63 -15.44
N VAL A 108 8.70 0.03 -14.28
CA VAL A 108 8.60 1.50 -14.19
C VAL A 108 9.79 2.18 -14.86
N PHE A 109 10.99 1.62 -14.72
CA PHE A 109 12.19 2.14 -15.37
C PHE A 109 12.07 2.14 -16.90
N ILE A 110 11.56 1.03 -17.47
CA ILE A 110 11.32 0.93 -18.92
C ILE A 110 10.34 2.00 -19.38
N VAL A 111 9.23 2.20 -18.65
CA VAL A 111 8.25 3.25 -18.98
C VAL A 111 8.88 4.64 -18.89
N ALA A 112 9.65 4.91 -17.83
CA ALA A 112 10.29 6.20 -17.61
C ALA A 112 11.29 6.57 -18.72
N GLU A 113 11.99 5.58 -19.26
CA GLU A 113 12.93 5.77 -20.39
C GLU A 113 12.19 6.04 -21.71
N VAL A 114 11.08 5.34 -21.96
CA VAL A 114 10.28 5.52 -23.18
C VAL A 114 9.58 6.89 -23.20
N ASP A 115 9.03 7.32 -22.07
CA ASP A 115 8.30 8.59 -21.96
C ASP A 115 9.22 9.81 -21.70
N ASP A 116 10.55 9.61 -21.70
CA ASP A 116 11.57 10.62 -21.34
C ASP A 116 11.23 11.34 -20.01
N ALA A 117 10.75 10.56 -19.04
CA ALA A 117 10.19 11.02 -17.77
C ALA A 117 10.92 10.38 -16.58
N PRO A 118 12.20 10.74 -16.32
CA PRO A 118 13.01 10.11 -15.27
C PRO A 118 12.42 10.31 -13.86
N GLY A 119 11.58 11.33 -13.66
CA GLY A 119 10.84 11.57 -12.42
C GLY A 119 9.88 10.43 -12.02
N ALA A 120 9.42 9.61 -12.97
CA ALA A 120 8.55 8.46 -12.69
C ALA A 120 9.21 7.44 -11.75
N ILE A 121 10.54 7.33 -11.79
CA ILE A 121 11.34 6.47 -10.90
C ILE A 121 11.18 6.91 -9.44
N LEU A 122 11.17 8.22 -9.16
CA LEU A 122 11.00 8.75 -7.81
C LEU A 122 9.62 8.41 -7.24
N TYR A 123 8.58 8.48 -8.06
CA TYR A 123 7.23 8.06 -7.65
C TYR A 123 7.19 6.55 -7.35
N GLY A 124 7.82 5.72 -8.19
CA GLY A 124 7.98 4.29 -7.92
C GLY A 124 8.69 4.02 -6.60
N MET A 125 9.76 4.77 -6.29
CA MET A 125 10.49 4.65 -5.01
C MET A 125 9.61 4.99 -3.80
N ILE A 126 8.73 5.98 -3.89
CA ILE A 126 7.79 6.31 -2.81
C ILE A 126 6.88 5.11 -2.50
N LEU A 127 6.39 4.41 -3.54
CA LEU A 127 5.55 3.22 -3.38
C LEU A 127 6.29 2.07 -2.69
N VAL A 128 7.61 1.97 -2.84
CA VAL A 128 8.45 0.98 -2.13
C VAL A 128 8.72 1.39 -0.68
N LEU A 129 9.09 2.66 -0.47
CA LEU A 129 9.56 3.16 0.82
C LEU A 129 8.45 3.44 1.81
N ALA A 130 7.29 3.93 1.37
CA ALA A 130 6.19 4.26 2.28
C ALA A 130 5.69 3.02 3.07
N PRO A 131 5.46 1.84 2.46
CA PRO A 131 5.16 0.62 3.20
C PRO A 131 6.31 0.16 4.10
N LEU A 132 7.58 0.37 3.73
CA LEU A 132 8.70 0.05 4.62
C LEU A 132 8.68 0.88 5.90
N VAL A 133 8.42 2.18 5.78
CA VAL A 133 8.28 3.06 6.96
C VAL A 133 7.16 2.55 7.87
N ILE A 134 6.02 2.12 7.30
CA ILE A 134 4.93 1.50 8.07
C ILE A 134 5.40 0.20 8.74
N ALA A 135 6.12 -0.66 8.03
CA ALA A 135 6.61 -1.93 8.55
C ALA A 135 7.58 -1.74 9.74
N PHE A 136 8.55 -0.84 9.61
CA PHE A 136 9.49 -0.50 10.67
C PHE A 136 8.79 0.19 11.86
N SER A 137 7.85 1.10 11.58
CA SER A 137 7.06 1.75 12.64
C SER A 137 6.25 0.72 13.43
N ALA A 138 5.62 -0.24 12.74
CA ALA A 138 4.89 -1.33 13.39
C ALA A 138 5.82 -2.24 14.20
N ASP A 139 7.05 -2.49 13.74
CA ASP A 139 8.05 -3.28 14.49
C ASP A 139 8.48 -2.59 15.80
N VAL A 140 8.73 -1.27 15.75
CA VAL A 140 9.06 -0.48 16.95
C VAL A 140 7.89 -0.52 17.94
N LEU A 141 6.66 -0.26 17.48
CA LEU A 141 5.47 -0.33 18.34
C LEU A 141 5.25 -1.74 18.91
N GLN A 142 5.46 -2.78 18.10
CA GLN A 142 5.32 -4.17 18.56
C GLN A 142 6.28 -4.49 19.71
N LYS A 143 7.53 -4.01 19.64
CA LYS A 143 8.53 -4.20 20.70
C LYS A 143 8.16 -3.44 21.98
N LEU A 144 7.53 -2.27 21.85
CA LEU A 144 7.05 -1.49 23.00
C LEU A 144 5.85 -2.16 23.70
N LEU A 145 4.95 -2.79 22.95
CA LEU A 145 3.80 -3.50 23.53
C LEU A 145 4.15 -4.87 24.16
N ARG A 146 5.33 -5.43 23.83
CA ARG A 146 5.82 -6.71 24.36
C ARG A 146 6.79 -6.57 25.53
N LYS A 147 7.03 -5.35 26.01
CA LYS A 147 7.61 -5.10 27.33
C LYS A 147 6.51 -5.14 28.38
#